data_AF-A0A5K1K5R4-F1
#
_entry.id   AF-A0A5K1K5R4-F1
#
_cell.length_a   1.000
_cell.length_b   1.000
_cell.length_c   1.000
_cell.angle_alpha   90.00
_cell.angle_beta   90.00
_cell.angle_gamma   90.00
#
_symmetry.space_group_name_H-M   'P 1'
#
loop_
_entity.id
_entity.type
_entity.pdbx_description
1 polymer ?
#
loop_
_entity_poly.entity_id
_entity_poly.type
_entity_poly.pdbx_seq_one_letter_code
_entity_poly.pdbx_strand_id
1 'polypeptide(L)'
;MLACINDSHPLFVPGSFRNAPSTLQTSAIGRHPRSLGSDVASTHTSIDILDTTKLSVRNFLTRLPYASPGLPANPELRREVANVIVSWKVNVDLQYIEGLTETSCSIAESAYAHTSYEHQRVVAIYTACLTYADDLGHRNLEALEQFARRFTRGEPQLHPALDCLTKILKTLHEFCPTISADAIITSTIDSVTAMYIEVVSQGDVISPFATRYPLYLRLKTGIAPAYVHLNFTKSWGDAIGTYYLQIIPELELVTIGFNDMYVHHIVLPPRLCPFADRSSSLSFYKEELARETDNYIHMRASAEQKPAATVLRELVEENLESWHKIKQLAAVQPGLVEICMCYLMGYVEFHFKARRYRLHEVVGSS
;
A
#
# COMPACT_ATOMS: atom_id res chain seq x y z
N MET A 1 -1.65 -14.69 -48.29
CA MET A 1 -1.76 -16.15 -48.13
C MET A 1 -2.11 -16.40 -46.67
N LEU A 2 -3.42 -16.32 -46.36
CA LEU A 2 -4.01 -16.72 -45.08
C LEU A 2 -4.23 -18.23 -45.08
N ALA A 3 -3.92 -18.91 -43.97
CA ALA A 3 -4.46 -20.21 -43.58
C ALA A 3 -4.32 -20.30 -42.05
N CYS A 4 -5.41 -20.18 -41.28
CA CYS A 4 -6.35 -21.24 -40.88
C CYS A 4 -5.84 -22.09 -39.72
N ILE A 5 -6.29 -21.79 -38.50
CA ILE A 5 -6.59 -22.80 -37.47
C ILE A 5 -7.92 -22.38 -36.82
N ASN A 6 -8.99 -23.13 -37.13
CA ASN A 6 -10.24 -23.13 -36.38
C ASN A 6 -10.48 -24.55 -35.87
N ASP A 7 -10.78 -24.62 -34.57
CA ASP A 7 -11.65 -25.52 -33.82
C ASP A 7 -11.47 -27.04 -33.89
N SER A 8 -11.31 -27.67 -32.71
CA SER A 8 -12.29 -28.61 -32.12
C SER A 8 -11.66 -29.48 -31.01
N HIS A 9 -11.94 -29.20 -29.73
CA HIS A 9 -12.19 -30.25 -28.73
C HIS A 9 -12.86 -29.65 -27.47
N PRO A 10 -14.02 -30.18 -27.02
CA PRO A 10 -14.71 -29.70 -25.83
C PRO A 10 -14.20 -30.45 -24.60
N LEU A 11 -13.80 -29.74 -23.55
CA LEU A 11 -13.55 -30.33 -22.23
C LEU A 11 -14.59 -29.84 -21.24
N PHE A 12 -15.23 -30.83 -20.61
CA PHE A 12 -16.11 -30.80 -19.44
C PHE A 12 -17.64 -30.56 -19.65
N VAL A 13 -18.37 -31.68 -19.62
CA VAL A 13 -19.81 -31.79 -19.39
C VAL A 13 -20.03 -32.21 -17.93
N PRO A 14 -20.85 -31.52 -17.11
CA PRO A 14 -21.25 -31.99 -15.79
C PRO A 14 -22.60 -32.71 -15.82
N GLY A 15 -22.63 -33.95 -15.35
CA GLY A 15 -23.82 -34.70 -14.95
C GLY A 15 -23.36 -35.98 -14.24
N SER A 16 -24.01 -36.54 -13.22
CA SER A 16 -25.24 -36.24 -12.50
C SER A 16 -25.14 -37.02 -11.18
N PHE A 17 -25.53 -36.43 -10.05
CA PHE A 17 -26.08 -37.21 -8.93
C PHE A 17 -27.33 -36.48 -8.40
N ARG A 18 -28.49 -36.99 -8.81
CA ARG A 18 -29.84 -36.87 -8.19
C ARG A 18 -29.97 -38.08 -7.22
N ASN A 19 -30.64 -38.14 -6.07
CA ASN A 19 -31.86 -37.55 -5.46
C ASN A 19 -31.73 -37.69 -3.90
N ALA A 20 -32.01 -36.69 -3.04
CA ALA A 20 -33.28 -36.31 -2.35
C ALA A 20 -33.59 -37.12 -1.04
N PRO A 21 -34.48 -36.71 -0.07
CA PRO A 21 -35.22 -35.44 0.14
C PRO A 21 -35.37 -34.88 1.62
N SER A 22 -35.74 -33.58 1.73
CA SER A 22 -36.72 -32.86 2.61
C SER A 22 -36.79 -32.91 4.16
N THR A 23 -37.29 -31.76 4.71
CA THR A 23 -37.83 -31.42 6.07
C THR A 23 -36.82 -30.78 7.06
N LEU A 24 -37.05 -29.70 7.82
CA LEU A 24 -38.20 -28.98 8.40
C LEU A 24 -37.92 -27.44 8.43
N GLN A 25 -38.86 -26.56 8.08
CA GLN A 25 -39.73 -25.75 8.98
C GLN A 25 -39.05 -24.83 10.04
N THR A 26 -39.14 -23.51 9.75
CA THR A 26 -39.43 -22.34 10.63
C THR A 26 -39.01 -22.35 12.12
N SER A 27 -38.32 -21.28 12.54
CA SER A 27 -38.81 -20.42 13.64
C SER A 27 -38.16 -19.03 13.64
N ALA A 28 -39.01 -18.01 13.77
CA ALA A 28 -38.65 -16.64 14.08
C ALA A 28 -38.59 -16.48 15.61
N ILE A 29 -37.47 -15.97 16.14
CA ILE A 29 -37.30 -15.47 17.51
C ILE A 29 -36.23 -14.37 17.34
N GLY A 30 -36.39 -13.10 17.66
CA GLY A 30 -37.18 -12.39 18.67
C GLY A 30 -36.27 -11.23 19.09
N ARG A 31 -36.56 -10.00 18.64
CA ARG A 31 -35.77 -8.81 19.01
C ARG A 31 -35.98 -8.54 20.51
N HIS A 32 -34.89 -8.47 21.27
CA HIS A 32 -34.90 -7.90 22.61
C HIS A 32 -34.04 -6.62 22.69
N PRO A 33 -34.39 -5.68 23.58
CA PRO A 33 -33.99 -4.28 23.50
C PRO A 33 -32.60 -4.03 24.08
N ARG A 34 -31.92 -3.02 23.52
CA ARG A 34 -30.63 -2.48 23.98
C ARG A 34 -30.73 -2.02 25.44
N SER A 35 -29.91 -2.61 26.31
CA SER A 35 -29.64 -2.06 27.64
C SER A 35 -28.66 -0.89 27.51
N LEU A 36 -29.04 0.27 28.05
CA LEU A 36 -28.12 1.36 28.34
C LEU A 36 -27.15 0.92 29.44
N GLY A 37 -25.84 0.93 29.16
CA GLY A 37 -24.81 0.61 30.14
C GLY A 37 -23.37 0.83 29.64
N SER A 38 -22.73 1.87 30.19
CA SER A 38 -21.28 2.11 30.32
C SER A 38 -20.46 2.66 29.14
N ASP A 39 -20.52 3.98 28.95
CA ASP A 39 -19.54 4.76 28.14
C ASP A 39 -18.16 4.94 28.82
N VAL A 40 -17.95 4.39 30.02
CA VAL A 40 -16.73 4.65 30.83
C VAL A 40 -15.60 3.63 30.56
N ALA A 41 -15.90 2.44 30.03
CA ALA A 41 -14.90 1.39 29.78
C ALA A 41 -14.19 1.51 28.41
N SER A 42 -14.76 2.24 27.44
CA SER A 42 -14.20 2.33 26.08
C SER A 42 -13.06 3.35 25.96
N THR A 43 -13.02 4.34 26.85
CA THR A 43 -12.05 5.45 26.82
C THR A 43 -10.69 5.07 27.42
N HIS A 44 -10.65 4.23 28.46
CA HIS A 44 -9.37 3.78 29.06
C HIS A 44 -8.60 2.80 28.15
N THR A 45 -9.28 1.85 27.50
CA THR A 45 -8.64 0.86 26.62
C THR A 45 -8.07 1.48 25.35
N SER A 46 -8.73 2.52 24.82
CA SER A 46 -8.26 3.24 23.62
C SER A 46 -7.05 4.14 23.91
N ILE A 47 -6.98 4.77 25.09
CA ILE A 47 -5.81 5.55 25.52
C ILE A 47 -4.57 4.65 25.67
N ASP A 48 -4.72 3.43 26.21
CA ASP A 48 -3.62 2.48 26.41
C ASP A 48 -3.02 1.93 25.09
N ILE A 49 -3.87 1.65 24.09
CA ILE A 49 -3.44 1.23 22.74
C ILE A 49 -2.67 2.36 22.04
N LEU A 50 -3.11 3.61 22.23
CA LEU A 50 -2.51 4.80 21.63
C LEU A 50 -1.09 5.04 22.15
N ASP A 51 -0.91 4.96 23.47
CA ASP A 51 0.39 5.13 24.13
C ASP A 51 1.32 3.96 23.82
N THR A 52 0.79 2.73 23.76
CA THR A 52 1.55 1.54 23.32
C THR A 52 2.05 1.65 21.88
N THR A 53 1.23 2.22 21.00
CA THR A 53 1.62 2.44 19.60
C THR A 53 2.73 3.48 19.49
N LYS A 54 2.61 4.62 20.19
CA LYS A 54 3.66 5.64 20.26
C LYS A 54 4.98 5.08 20.80
N LEU A 55 4.91 4.27 21.86
CA LEU A 55 6.08 3.64 22.44
C LEU A 55 6.75 2.67 21.45
N SER A 56 5.96 1.87 20.73
CA SER A 56 6.47 0.94 19.71
C SER A 56 7.16 1.67 18.56
N VAL A 57 6.58 2.77 18.07
CA VAL A 57 7.19 3.60 17.00
C VAL A 57 8.49 4.26 17.47
N ARG A 58 8.52 4.82 18.68
CA ARG A 58 9.75 5.39 19.26
C ARG A 58 10.82 4.33 19.48
N ASN A 59 10.43 3.15 19.98
CA ASN A 59 11.33 2.01 20.14
C ASN A 59 11.96 1.61 18.80
N PHE A 60 11.13 1.50 17.76
CA PHE A 60 11.59 1.21 16.41
C PHE A 60 12.57 2.27 15.89
N LEU A 61 12.19 3.56 15.93
CA LEU A 61 13.03 4.66 15.45
C LEU A 61 14.36 4.80 16.22
N THR A 62 14.38 4.45 17.52
CA THR A 62 15.61 4.49 18.33
C THR A 62 16.57 3.36 17.98
N ARG A 63 16.03 2.22 17.53
CA ARG A 63 16.82 1.01 17.20
C ARG A 63 17.20 0.96 15.72
N LEU A 64 16.39 1.57 14.86
CA LEU A 64 16.74 1.82 13.48
C LEU A 64 17.79 2.95 13.45
N PRO A 65 18.95 2.77 12.81
CA PRO A 65 19.96 3.83 12.70
C PRO A 65 19.53 4.86 11.65
N TYR A 66 18.40 5.52 11.90
CA TYR A 66 17.82 6.50 11.00
C TYR A 66 18.71 7.74 10.92
N ALA A 67 19.07 8.10 9.69
CA ALA A 67 19.68 9.38 9.37
C ALA A 67 18.82 10.04 8.31
N SER A 68 18.34 11.25 8.59
CA SER A 68 17.58 12.03 7.61
C SER A 68 18.47 12.28 6.37
N PRO A 69 18.01 11.90 5.17
CA PRO A 69 18.73 12.21 3.94
C PRO A 69 18.83 13.72 3.66
N GLY A 70 18.02 14.56 4.31
CA GLY A 70 18.08 16.02 4.20
C GLY A 70 17.78 16.58 2.80
N LEU A 71 17.15 15.80 1.93
CA LEU A 71 16.98 16.15 0.52
C LEU A 71 15.94 17.27 0.34
N PRO A 72 16.26 18.34 -0.42
CA PRO A 72 15.33 19.44 -0.65
C PRO A 72 14.20 19.04 -1.59
N ALA A 73 13.07 19.72 -1.45
CA ALA A 73 11.96 19.64 -2.39
C ALA A 73 12.40 20.08 -3.80
N ASN A 74 12.11 19.28 -4.83
CA ASN A 74 12.30 19.65 -6.23
C ASN A 74 11.06 20.41 -6.74
N PRO A 75 11.16 21.72 -7.03
CA PRO A 75 10.04 22.51 -7.52
C PRO A 75 9.65 22.16 -8.96
N GLU A 76 10.59 21.70 -9.77
CA GLU A 76 10.32 21.29 -11.15
C GLU A 76 9.50 20.01 -11.19
N LEU A 77 9.90 19.00 -10.41
CA LEU A 77 9.17 17.74 -10.28
C LEU A 77 7.72 17.99 -9.82
N ARG A 78 7.52 18.79 -8.76
CA ARG A 78 6.19 19.15 -8.25
C ARG A 78 5.33 19.80 -9.33
N ARG A 79 5.88 20.75 -10.09
CA ARG A 79 5.17 21.42 -11.17
C ARG A 79 4.74 20.43 -12.25
N GLU A 80 5.63 19.52 -12.67
CA GLU A 80 5.33 18.53 -13.69
C GLU A 80 4.27 17.54 -13.24
N VAL A 81 4.37 17.00 -12.03
CA VAL A 81 3.41 16.07 -11.46
C VAL A 81 2.05 16.74 -11.26
N ALA A 82 2.01 17.97 -10.75
CA ALA A 82 0.77 18.74 -10.64
C ALA A 82 0.09 18.96 -12.00
N ASN A 83 0.87 19.28 -13.05
CA ASN A 83 0.33 19.42 -14.41
C ASN A 83 -0.28 18.11 -14.92
N VAL A 84 0.34 16.96 -14.62
CA VAL A 84 -0.22 15.64 -14.97
C VAL A 84 -1.53 15.40 -14.23
N ILE A 85 -1.59 15.65 -12.92
CA ILE A 85 -2.81 15.48 -12.12
C ILE A 85 -3.94 16.38 -12.63
N VAL A 86 -3.66 17.67 -12.89
CA VAL A 86 -4.62 18.62 -13.46
C VAL A 86 -5.13 18.16 -14.83
N SER A 87 -4.27 17.53 -15.64
CA SER A 87 -4.64 17.04 -16.97
C SER A 87 -5.70 15.93 -16.96
N TRP A 88 -5.88 15.24 -15.82
CA TRP A 88 -6.93 14.24 -15.66
C TRP A 88 -8.33 14.86 -15.67
N LYS A 89 -8.45 16.20 -15.51
CA LYS A 89 -9.71 16.96 -15.51
C LYS A 89 -10.74 16.39 -14.52
N VAL A 90 -10.24 15.91 -13.39
CA VAL A 90 -11.05 15.38 -12.30
C VAL A 90 -11.57 16.55 -11.47
N ASN A 91 -12.84 16.52 -11.09
CA ASN A 91 -13.47 17.58 -10.29
C ASN A 91 -13.11 17.39 -8.80
N VAL A 92 -11.84 17.63 -8.47
CA VAL A 92 -11.30 17.61 -7.11
C VAL A 92 -10.79 19.01 -6.76
N ASP A 93 -10.80 19.35 -5.48
CA ASP A 93 -10.33 20.66 -5.04
C ASP A 93 -8.80 20.81 -5.18
N LEU A 94 -8.33 22.06 -5.11
CA LEU A 94 -6.90 22.38 -5.24
C LEU A 94 -6.07 21.75 -4.11
N GLN A 95 -6.63 21.64 -2.90
CA GLN A 95 -5.95 21.10 -1.74
C GLN A 95 -5.67 19.60 -1.90
N TYR A 96 -6.58 18.86 -2.52
CA TYR A 96 -6.40 17.47 -2.89
C TYR A 96 -5.28 17.30 -3.92
N ILE A 97 -5.26 18.15 -4.96
CA ILE A 97 -4.18 18.14 -5.98
C ILE A 97 -2.82 18.43 -5.33
N GLU A 98 -2.74 19.42 -4.46
CA GLU A 98 -1.53 19.76 -3.72
C GLU A 98 -1.08 18.61 -2.81
N GLY A 99 -2.00 18.00 -2.07
CA GLY A 99 -1.71 16.87 -1.19
C GLY A 99 -1.23 15.62 -1.94
N LEU A 100 -1.87 15.31 -3.07
CA LEU A 100 -1.47 14.21 -3.95
C LEU A 100 -0.10 14.47 -4.59
N THR A 101 0.14 15.70 -5.07
CA THR A 101 1.43 16.13 -5.62
C THR A 101 2.53 16.00 -4.58
N GLU A 102 2.31 16.51 -3.36
CA GLU A 102 3.32 16.49 -2.30
C GLU A 102 3.66 15.06 -1.88
N THR A 103 2.64 14.20 -1.72
CA THR A 103 2.84 12.79 -1.34
C THR A 103 3.65 12.05 -2.41
N SER A 104 3.26 12.18 -3.67
CA SER A 104 3.93 11.50 -4.78
C SER A 104 5.35 11.99 -5.05
N CYS A 105 5.61 13.30 -4.95
CA CYS A 105 6.96 13.84 -5.11
C CYS A 105 7.84 13.48 -3.92
N SER A 106 7.30 13.52 -2.69
CA SER A 106 8.08 13.24 -1.47
C SER A 106 8.69 11.84 -1.50
N ILE A 107 7.91 10.81 -1.86
CA ILE A 107 8.45 9.44 -1.93
C ILE A 107 9.52 9.31 -3.02
N ALA A 108 9.31 9.91 -4.19
CA ALA A 108 10.28 9.87 -5.28
C ALA A 108 11.60 10.54 -4.89
N GLU A 109 11.53 11.70 -4.25
CA GLU A 109 12.69 12.48 -3.84
C GLU A 109 13.46 11.83 -2.71
N SER A 110 12.76 11.24 -1.72
CA SER A 110 13.43 10.67 -0.55
C SER A 110 13.86 9.23 -0.78
N ALA A 111 12.95 8.33 -1.18
CA ALA A 111 13.22 6.90 -1.29
C ALA A 111 13.98 6.52 -2.56
N TYR A 112 13.98 7.35 -3.60
CA TYR A 112 14.67 7.08 -4.87
C TYR A 112 15.72 8.13 -5.21
N ALA A 113 16.31 8.74 -4.17
CA ALA A 113 17.34 9.76 -4.29
C ALA A 113 18.60 9.30 -5.05
N HIS A 114 18.88 7.99 -5.03
CA HIS A 114 19.98 7.37 -5.77
C HIS A 114 19.74 7.23 -7.28
N THR A 115 18.53 7.54 -7.75
CA THR A 115 18.13 7.39 -9.16
C THR A 115 18.15 8.73 -9.91
N SER A 116 18.06 8.67 -11.25
CA SER A 116 18.03 9.88 -12.07
C SER A 116 16.73 10.67 -11.88
N TYR A 117 16.74 11.94 -12.27
CA TYR A 117 15.54 12.78 -12.29
C TYR A 117 14.40 12.15 -13.10
N GLU A 118 14.71 11.57 -14.26
CA GLU A 118 13.71 10.89 -15.10
C GLU A 118 13.06 9.70 -14.38
N HIS A 119 13.84 8.92 -13.64
CA HIS A 119 13.33 7.80 -12.85
C HIS A 119 12.47 8.29 -11.68
N GLN A 120 12.92 9.30 -10.94
CA GLN A 120 12.13 9.93 -9.88
C GLN A 120 10.80 10.49 -10.41
N ARG A 121 10.81 11.10 -11.61
CA ARG A 121 9.60 11.55 -12.28
C ARG A 121 8.63 10.41 -12.59
N VAL A 122 9.14 9.27 -13.09
CA VAL A 122 8.33 8.06 -13.31
C VAL A 122 7.73 7.57 -12.01
N VAL A 123 8.53 7.47 -10.94
CA VAL A 123 8.05 7.06 -9.60
C VAL A 123 6.96 8.01 -9.09
N ALA A 124 7.16 9.33 -9.18
CA ALA A 124 6.20 10.30 -8.67
C ALA A 124 4.86 10.20 -9.42
N ILE A 125 4.86 10.16 -10.75
CA ILE A 125 3.61 10.04 -11.51
C ILE A 125 2.95 8.67 -11.26
N TYR A 126 3.74 7.60 -11.16
CA TYR A 126 3.26 6.25 -10.81
C TYR A 126 2.55 6.25 -9.44
N THR A 127 3.17 6.82 -8.41
CA THR A 127 2.58 6.97 -7.08
C THR A 127 1.32 7.84 -7.11
N ALA A 128 1.31 8.93 -7.87
CA ALA A 128 0.13 9.81 -7.98
C ALA A 128 -1.07 9.05 -8.58
N CYS A 129 -0.85 8.27 -9.65
CA CYS A 129 -1.88 7.45 -10.26
C CYS A 129 -2.45 6.40 -9.29
N LEU A 130 -1.57 5.71 -8.54
CA LEU A 130 -1.99 4.66 -7.60
C LEU A 130 -2.68 5.20 -6.36
N THR A 131 -2.19 6.31 -5.81
CA THR A 131 -2.86 6.98 -4.68
C THR A 131 -4.26 7.45 -5.09
N TYR A 132 -4.39 7.98 -6.32
CA TYR A 132 -5.70 8.32 -6.86
C TYR A 132 -6.57 7.09 -7.13
N ALA A 133 -5.99 5.97 -7.58
CA ALA A 133 -6.73 4.72 -7.80
C ALA A 133 -7.30 4.15 -6.49
N ASP A 134 -6.54 4.22 -5.39
CA ASP A 134 -7.03 3.83 -4.08
C ASP A 134 -8.24 4.71 -3.66
N ASP A 135 -8.19 6.02 -3.96
CA ASP A 135 -9.31 6.95 -3.75
C ASP A 135 -10.53 6.68 -4.63
N LEU A 136 -10.34 6.01 -5.77
CA LEU A 136 -11.45 5.62 -6.65
C LEU A 136 -12.29 4.49 -6.06
N GLY A 137 -11.78 3.69 -5.12
CA GLY A 137 -12.52 2.55 -4.57
C GLY A 137 -13.91 2.91 -4.07
N HIS A 138 -14.05 4.08 -3.45
CA HIS A 138 -15.32 4.59 -2.95
C HIS A 138 -16.13 5.43 -3.95
N ARG A 139 -15.53 5.84 -5.08
CA ARG A 139 -16.13 6.78 -6.05
C ARG A 139 -16.52 6.12 -7.37
N ASN A 140 -15.75 5.15 -7.82
CA ASN A 140 -15.91 4.45 -9.08
C ASN A 140 -15.28 3.04 -9.00
N LEU A 141 -15.97 2.14 -8.31
CA LEU A 141 -15.53 0.76 -8.12
C LEU A 141 -15.38 0.00 -9.46
N GLU A 142 -16.23 0.30 -10.44
CA GLU A 142 -16.18 -0.31 -11.79
C GLU A 142 -14.83 -0.04 -12.48
N ALA A 143 -14.23 1.13 -12.26
CA ALA A 143 -12.92 1.46 -12.82
C ALA A 143 -11.80 0.56 -12.28
N LEU A 144 -11.88 0.16 -11.01
CA LEU A 144 -10.93 -0.80 -10.42
C LEU A 144 -11.22 -2.22 -10.91
N GLU A 145 -12.48 -2.63 -10.88
CA GLU A 145 -12.93 -3.96 -11.30
C GLU A 145 -12.48 -4.30 -12.74
N GLN A 146 -12.64 -3.35 -13.66
CA GLN A 146 -12.36 -3.58 -15.08
C GLN A 146 -10.90 -3.35 -15.47
N PHE A 147 -10.04 -2.84 -14.58
CA PHE A 147 -8.69 -2.40 -14.92
C PHE A 147 -7.88 -3.51 -15.59
N ALA A 148 -7.79 -4.69 -14.96
CA ALA A 148 -7.00 -5.82 -15.45
C ALA A 148 -7.52 -6.34 -16.80
N ARG A 149 -8.85 -6.44 -16.94
CA ARG A 149 -9.50 -6.88 -18.19
C ARG A 149 -9.25 -5.90 -19.34
N ARG A 150 -9.33 -4.59 -19.08
CA ARG A 150 -9.08 -3.56 -20.10
C ARG A 150 -7.61 -3.49 -20.48
N PHE A 151 -6.73 -3.58 -19.48
CA PHE A 151 -5.28 -3.60 -19.68
C PHE A 151 -4.87 -4.75 -20.61
N THR A 152 -5.33 -5.96 -20.34
CA THR A 152 -5.00 -7.15 -21.15
C THR A 152 -5.57 -7.11 -22.57
N ARG A 153 -6.65 -6.36 -22.79
CA ARG A 153 -7.27 -6.16 -24.12
C ARG A 153 -6.73 -4.95 -24.88
N GLY A 154 -5.87 -4.14 -24.26
CA GLY A 154 -5.42 -2.87 -24.82
C GLY A 154 -6.53 -1.84 -24.99
N GLU A 155 -7.61 -1.96 -24.22
CA GLU A 155 -8.73 -1.01 -24.21
C GLU A 155 -8.39 0.21 -23.34
N PRO A 156 -8.94 1.40 -23.65
CA PRO A 156 -8.85 2.55 -22.75
C PRO A 156 -9.42 2.22 -21.36
N GLN A 157 -8.77 2.75 -20.32
CA GLN A 157 -9.23 2.60 -18.95
C GLN A 157 -10.44 3.50 -18.69
N LEU A 158 -11.22 3.15 -17.66
CA LEU A 158 -12.42 3.91 -17.30
C LEU A 158 -12.14 5.25 -16.63
N HIS A 159 -10.87 5.57 -16.39
CA HIS A 159 -10.46 6.80 -15.74
C HIS A 159 -9.12 7.33 -16.28
N PRO A 160 -8.97 8.65 -16.53
CA PRO A 160 -7.73 9.24 -17.07
C PRO A 160 -6.47 8.95 -16.24
N ALA A 161 -6.58 8.89 -14.91
CA ALA A 161 -5.47 8.50 -14.04
C ALA A 161 -5.00 7.04 -14.29
N LEU A 162 -5.93 6.13 -14.59
CA LEU A 162 -5.61 4.73 -14.91
C LEU A 162 -5.06 4.58 -16.34
N ASP A 163 -5.50 5.43 -17.28
CA ASP A 163 -4.85 5.55 -18.59
C ASP A 163 -3.41 6.07 -18.46
N CYS A 164 -3.19 7.04 -17.57
CA CYS A 164 -1.87 7.57 -17.24
C CYS A 164 -0.98 6.46 -16.64
N LEU A 165 -1.50 5.68 -15.69
CA LEU A 165 -0.82 4.50 -15.14
C LEU A 165 -0.42 3.52 -16.25
N THR A 166 -1.35 3.17 -17.13
CA THR A 166 -1.09 2.24 -18.24
C THR A 166 0.01 2.75 -19.19
N LYS A 167 0.09 4.07 -19.42
CA LYS A 167 1.17 4.67 -20.22
C LYS A 167 2.53 4.53 -19.56
N ILE A 168 2.61 4.73 -18.23
CA ILE A 168 3.85 4.54 -17.47
C ILE A 168 4.29 3.08 -17.51
N LEU A 169 3.36 2.15 -17.30
CA LEU A 169 3.68 0.71 -17.33
C LEU A 169 4.30 0.27 -18.66
N LYS A 170 3.87 0.88 -19.78
CA LYS A 170 4.42 0.59 -21.11
C LYS A 170 5.86 1.07 -21.31
N THR A 171 6.35 2.02 -20.52
CA THR A 171 7.71 2.57 -20.65
C THR A 171 8.70 1.93 -19.68
N LEU A 172 8.27 1.07 -18.74
CA LEU A 172 9.13 0.57 -17.66
C LEU A 172 10.37 -0.19 -18.14
N HIS A 173 10.29 -0.93 -19.25
CA HIS A 173 11.44 -1.65 -19.82
C HIS A 173 12.55 -0.73 -20.36
N GLU A 174 12.28 0.57 -20.50
CA GLU A 174 13.27 1.59 -20.83
C GLU A 174 14.14 1.94 -19.61
N PHE A 175 13.56 1.91 -18.40
CA PHE A 175 14.18 2.40 -17.15
C PHE A 175 14.62 1.29 -16.19
N CYS A 176 13.94 0.14 -16.21
CA CYS A 176 14.15 -0.96 -15.28
C CYS A 176 14.70 -2.22 -15.99
N PRO A 177 15.44 -3.10 -15.29
CA PRO A 177 15.77 -4.44 -15.78
C PRO A 177 14.49 -5.22 -16.11
N THR A 178 14.54 -6.12 -17.10
CA THR A 178 13.36 -6.86 -17.57
C THR A 178 12.56 -7.52 -16.44
N ILE A 179 13.23 -8.24 -15.53
CA ILE A 179 12.57 -8.89 -14.39
C ILE A 179 11.86 -7.88 -13.50
N SER A 180 12.49 -6.72 -13.25
CA SER A 180 11.89 -5.67 -12.42
C SER A 180 10.74 -4.96 -13.11
N ALA A 181 10.86 -4.66 -14.42
CA ALA A 181 9.76 -4.09 -15.19
C ALA A 181 8.54 -5.01 -15.20
N ASP A 182 8.73 -6.30 -15.46
CA ASP A 182 7.65 -7.29 -15.46
C ASP A 182 7.02 -7.45 -14.07
N ALA A 183 7.84 -7.46 -13.01
CA ALA A 183 7.36 -7.52 -11.63
C ALA A 183 6.56 -6.26 -11.23
N ILE A 184 7.01 -5.07 -11.63
CA ILE A 184 6.25 -3.82 -11.39
C ILE A 184 4.90 -3.87 -12.12
N ILE A 185 4.87 -4.29 -13.40
CA ILE A 185 3.63 -4.38 -14.18
C ILE A 185 2.65 -5.35 -13.53
N THR A 186 3.10 -6.57 -13.25
CA THR A 186 2.26 -7.61 -12.64
C THR A 186 1.78 -7.20 -11.24
N SER A 187 2.67 -6.69 -10.40
CA SER A 187 2.31 -6.16 -9.08
C SER A 187 1.30 -5.03 -9.18
N THR A 188 1.40 -4.13 -10.17
CA THR A 188 0.45 -3.03 -10.34
C THR A 188 -0.96 -3.53 -10.65
N ILE A 189 -1.08 -4.53 -11.53
CA ILE A 189 -2.37 -5.14 -11.88
C ILE A 189 -2.97 -5.84 -10.67
N ASP A 190 -2.14 -6.57 -9.91
CA ASP A 190 -2.52 -7.22 -8.66
C ASP A 190 -2.97 -6.20 -7.61
N SER A 191 -2.27 -5.06 -7.48
CA SER A 191 -2.60 -3.99 -6.54
C SER A 191 -3.94 -3.35 -6.84
N VAL A 192 -4.23 -2.99 -8.10
CA VAL A 192 -5.54 -2.43 -8.46
C VAL A 192 -6.67 -3.44 -8.22
N THR A 193 -6.39 -4.72 -8.46
CA THR A 193 -7.34 -5.81 -8.13
C THR A 193 -7.54 -5.91 -6.62
N ALA A 194 -6.48 -5.74 -5.83
CA ALA A 194 -6.57 -5.81 -4.38
C ALA A 194 -7.29 -4.60 -3.76
N MET A 195 -7.15 -3.40 -4.34
CA MET A 195 -7.96 -2.23 -3.97
C MET A 195 -9.46 -2.49 -4.20
N TYR A 196 -9.81 -3.17 -5.29
CA TYR A 196 -11.19 -3.63 -5.50
C TYR A 196 -11.62 -4.62 -4.41
N ILE A 197 -10.75 -5.60 -4.07
CA ILE A 197 -11.02 -6.58 -3.00
C ILE A 197 -11.29 -5.87 -1.67
N GLU A 198 -10.46 -4.91 -1.26
CA GLU A 198 -10.63 -4.17 0.00
C GLU A 198 -12.01 -3.52 0.12
N VAL A 199 -12.54 -2.98 -0.97
CA VAL A 199 -13.88 -2.37 -0.98
C VAL A 199 -14.98 -3.42 -0.90
N VAL A 200 -14.89 -4.53 -1.63
CA VAL A 200 -15.96 -5.54 -1.67
C VAL A 200 -15.96 -6.49 -0.48
N SER A 201 -14.81 -6.68 0.18
CA SER A 201 -14.69 -7.49 1.41
C SER A 201 -14.74 -6.65 2.68
N GLN A 202 -15.11 -5.37 2.59
CA GLN A 202 -15.16 -4.48 3.75
C GLN A 202 -16.14 -5.02 4.81
N GLY A 203 -15.66 -5.18 6.05
CA GLY A 203 -16.44 -5.74 7.16
C GLY A 203 -16.55 -7.27 7.19
N ASP A 204 -15.90 -8.00 6.28
CA ASP A 204 -15.83 -9.46 6.34
C ASP A 204 -15.05 -9.93 7.58
N VAL A 205 -15.55 -10.99 8.23
CA VAL A 205 -14.87 -11.59 9.38
C VAL A 205 -13.75 -12.50 8.89
N ILE A 206 -12.50 -12.13 9.20
CA ILE A 206 -11.35 -12.97 8.89
C ILE A 206 -11.36 -14.24 9.76
N SER A 207 -11.30 -15.40 9.10
CA SER A 207 -11.22 -16.69 9.78
C SER A 207 -9.93 -16.82 10.59
N PRO A 208 -9.97 -17.34 11.83
CA PRO A 208 -8.77 -17.67 12.61
C PRO A 208 -7.85 -18.71 11.93
N PHE A 209 -8.36 -19.43 10.92
CA PHE A 209 -7.56 -20.38 10.14
C PHE A 209 -6.87 -19.72 8.92
N ALA A 210 -7.18 -18.46 8.62
CA ALA A 210 -6.65 -17.73 7.47
C ALA A 210 -5.39 -16.92 7.83
N THR A 211 -4.46 -17.48 8.59
CA THR A 211 -3.28 -16.76 9.13
C THR A 211 -2.36 -16.14 8.06
N ARG A 212 -2.38 -16.64 6.82
CA ARG A 212 -1.61 -16.08 5.70
C ARG A 212 -2.34 -14.97 4.93
N TYR A 213 -3.66 -14.87 5.08
CA TYR A 213 -4.48 -13.93 4.33
C TYR A 213 -4.12 -12.46 4.60
N PRO A 214 -3.90 -12.02 5.85
CA PRO A 214 -3.56 -10.61 6.13
C PRO A 214 -2.31 -10.15 5.38
N LEU A 215 -1.22 -10.93 5.44
CA LEU A 215 0.02 -10.59 4.74
C LEU A 215 -0.13 -10.70 3.23
N TYR A 216 -0.83 -11.72 2.73
CA TYR A 216 -1.12 -11.88 1.30
C TYR A 216 -1.87 -10.67 0.73
N LEU A 217 -2.94 -10.22 1.39
CA LEU A 217 -3.70 -9.06 0.95
C LEU A 217 -2.84 -7.79 1.03
N ARG A 218 -2.14 -7.59 2.16
CA ARG A 218 -1.34 -6.40 2.39
C ARG A 218 -0.17 -6.24 1.42
N LEU A 219 0.47 -7.34 1.00
CA LEU A 219 1.50 -7.31 -0.05
C LEU A 219 0.99 -6.74 -1.37
N LYS A 220 -0.28 -6.99 -1.70
CA LYS A 220 -0.90 -6.48 -2.92
C LYS A 220 -1.38 -5.04 -2.75
N THR A 221 -2.07 -4.73 -1.66
CA THR A 221 -2.66 -3.40 -1.46
C THR A 221 -1.60 -2.36 -1.08
N GLY A 222 -0.52 -2.77 -0.41
CA GLY A 222 0.64 -1.95 -0.12
C GLY A 222 1.58 -1.71 -1.30
N ILE A 223 1.40 -2.43 -2.42
CA ILE A 223 2.16 -2.24 -3.67
C ILE A 223 3.68 -2.39 -3.46
N ALA A 224 4.07 -3.11 -2.40
CA ALA A 224 5.45 -3.22 -1.97
C ALA A 224 6.37 -3.86 -3.02
N PRO A 225 5.96 -4.93 -3.74
CA PRO A 225 6.80 -5.51 -4.78
C PRO A 225 7.19 -4.49 -5.85
N ALA A 226 6.24 -3.70 -6.35
CA ALA A 226 6.53 -2.68 -7.36
C ALA A 226 7.49 -1.59 -6.84
N TYR A 227 7.27 -1.06 -5.63
CA TYR A 227 8.17 -0.06 -5.04
C TYR A 227 9.57 -0.64 -4.79
N VAL A 228 9.67 -1.88 -4.32
CA VAL A 228 10.97 -2.53 -4.14
C VAL A 228 11.70 -2.68 -5.47
N HIS A 229 11.02 -3.14 -6.53
CA HIS A 229 11.60 -3.28 -7.86
C HIS A 229 12.01 -1.96 -8.51
N LEU A 230 11.31 -0.85 -8.20
CA LEU A 230 11.67 0.50 -8.68
C LEU A 230 13.04 0.98 -8.16
N ASN A 231 13.63 0.33 -7.15
CA ASN A 231 14.97 0.69 -6.68
C ASN A 231 16.10 0.32 -7.63
N PHE A 232 15.85 -0.65 -8.52
CA PHE A 232 16.87 -1.24 -9.36
C PHE A 232 16.73 -0.70 -10.78
N THR A 233 17.53 0.30 -11.13
CA THR A 233 17.56 0.86 -12.48
C THR A 233 18.21 -0.12 -13.46
N LYS A 234 17.89 0.03 -14.76
CA LYS A 234 18.41 -0.83 -15.82
C LYS A 234 19.94 -0.87 -15.82
N SER A 235 20.58 0.29 -15.73
CA SER A 235 22.05 0.41 -15.67
C SER A 235 22.67 -0.36 -14.50
N TRP A 236 21.96 -0.43 -13.37
CA TRP A 236 22.44 -1.13 -12.18
C TRP A 236 22.20 -2.64 -12.28
N GLY A 237 21.01 -3.05 -12.74
CA GLY A 237 20.68 -4.47 -12.91
C GLY A 237 21.57 -5.15 -13.95
N ASP A 238 21.93 -4.45 -15.03
CA ASP A 238 22.87 -4.95 -16.04
C ASP A 238 24.28 -5.19 -15.46
N ALA A 239 24.68 -4.42 -14.44
CA ALA A 239 25.99 -4.56 -13.79
C ALA A 239 26.05 -5.69 -12.75
N ILE A 240 24.93 -5.99 -12.10
CA ILE A 240 24.88 -6.85 -10.89
C ILE A 240 24.17 -8.18 -11.12
N GLY A 241 23.47 -8.33 -12.25
CA GLY A 241 22.75 -9.55 -12.60
C GLY A 241 21.56 -9.77 -11.66
N THR A 242 21.34 -11.02 -11.24
CA THR A 242 20.11 -11.42 -10.53
C THR A 242 20.27 -11.56 -9.02
N TYR A 243 21.44 -11.23 -8.45
CA TYR A 243 21.70 -11.44 -7.02
C TYR A 243 20.72 -10.66 -6.12
N TYR A 244 20.37 -9.42 -6.51
CA TYR A 244 19.46 -8.55 -5.77
C TYR A 244 18.08 -9.16 -5.51
N LEU A 245 17.65 -10.13 -6.33
CA LEU A 245 16.38 -10.83 -6.17
C LEU A 245 16.26 -11.54 -4.81
N GLN A 246 17.38 -11.94 -4.20
CA GLN A 246 17.38 -12.57 -2.88
C GLN A 246 17.03 -11.58 -1.74
N ILE A 247 17.19 -10.28 -1.98
CA ILE A 247 16.91 -9.22 -1.00
C ILE A 247 15.45 -8.76 -1.08
N ILE A 248 14.80 -8.94 -2.22
CA ILE A 248 13.45 -8.44 -2.50
C ILE A 248 12.44 -8.85 -1.43
N PRO A 249 12.34 -10.12 -0.99
CA PRO A 249 11.34 -10.51 0.01
C PRO A 249 11.49 -9.75 1.34
N GLU A 250 12.73 -9.51 1.77
CA GLU A 250 13.01 -8.74 2.98
C GLU A 250 12.66 -7.26 2.80
N LEU A 251 12.99 -6.68 1.63
CA LEU A 251 12.62 -5.30 1.29
C LEU A 251 11.11 -5.10 1.22
N GLU A 252 10.36 -6.06 0.69
CA GLU A 252 8.90 -6.01 0.62
C GLU A 252 8.28 -6.01 2.02
N LEU A 253 8.73 -6.93 2.88
CA LEU A 253 8.28 -7.04 4.26
C LEU A 253 8.55 -5.75 5.04
N VAL A 254 9.75 -5.19 4.89
CA VAL A 254 10.15 -3.94 5.55
C VAL A 254 9.35 -2.74 5.04
N THR A 255 9.11 -2.67 3.72
CA THR A 255 8.32 -1.59 3.11
C THR A 255 6.90 -1.54 3.68
N ILE A 256 6.26 -2.69 3.84
CA ILE A 256 4.90 -2.80 4.40
C ILE A 256 4.91 -2.47 5.87
N GLY A 257 5.82 -3.10 6.63
CA GLY A 257 5.89 -2.88 8.07
C GLY A 257 6.13 -1.43 8.42
N PHE A 258 7.01 -0.73 7.69
CA PHE A 258 7.21 0.71 7.89
C PHE A 258 5.92 1.48 7.67
N ASN A 259 5.19 1.19 6.59
CA ASN A 259 3.92 1.87 6.30
C ASN A 259 2.88 1.66 7.41
N ASP A 260 2.78 0.43 7.94
CA ASP A 260 1.81 0.07 8.97
C ASP A 260 2.20 0.60 10.36
N MET A 261 3.49 0.84 10.61
CA MET A 261 4.02 1.30 11.89
C MET A 261 3.94 2.81 12.11
N TYR A 262 4.13 3.67 11.09
CA TYR A 262 4.18 5.14 11.26
C TYR A 262 2.78 5.78 11.23
N VAL A 263 2.44 6.76 12.13
CA VAL A 263 1.06 7.15 12.59
C VAL A 263 0.90 8.28 13.65
N HIS A 264 0.40 9.51 13.36
CA HIS A 264 -0.31 10.41 14.34
C HIS A 264 -1.44 11.35 13.77
N HIS A 265 -2.29 11.96 14.64
CA HIS A 265 -3.38 12.95 14.39
C HIS A 265 -3.56 14.01 15.53
N ILE A 266 -3.90 15.28 15.20
CA ILE A 266 -4.69 16.24 16.02
C ILE A 266 -6.10 16.34 15.45
N VAL A 267 -7.09 16.18 16.34
CA VAL A 267 -8.50 16.55 16.19
C VAL A 267 -8.60 18.08 16.13
N LEU A 268 -8.97 18.63 14.97
CA LEU A 268 -9.68 19.91 14.95
C LEU A 268 -11.20 19.61 14.95
N PRO A 269 -12.01 20.41 15.65
CA PRO A 269 -13.44 20.15 15.80
C PRO A 269 -14.18 20.14 14.45
N PRO A 270 -15.34 19.46 14.34
CA PRO A 270 -16.00 19.07 13.08
C PRO A 270 -16.61 20.22 12.24
N ARG A 271 -16.17 21.46 12.43
CA ARG A 271 -16.81 22.65 11.83
C ARG A 271 -15.91 23.45 10.88
N LEU A 272 -14.69 23.00 10.60
CA LEU A 272 -13.74 23.74 9.75
C LEU A 272 -13.20 22.97 8.53
N CYS A 273 -13.57 21.71 8.31
CA CYS A 273 -13.12 20.99 7.11
C CYS A 273 -14.17 19.94 6.67
N PRO A 274 -15.08 20.26 5.74
CA PRO A 274 -16.12 19.33 5.29
C PRO A 274 -15.61 18.20 4.36
N PHE A 275 -14.31 18.17 4.03
CA PHE A 275 -13.79 17.34 2.93
C PHE A 275 -12.52 16.54 3.26
N ALA A 276 -12.09 16.47 4.53
CA ALA A 276 -10.99 15.59 4.96
C ALA A 276 -11.43 14.13 5.19
N ASP A 277 -12.47 13.68 4.49
CA ASP A 277 -13.08 12.37 4.68
C ASP A 277 -12.41 11.32 3.78
N ARG A 278 -11.77 10.33 4.41
CA ARG A 278 -11.49 8.96 3.93
C ARG A 278 -10.78 8.75 2.58
N SER A 279 -9.48 9.03 2.51
CA SER A 279 -8.67 8.62 1.35
C SER A 279 -7.19 8.29 1.65
N SER A 280 -6.89 6.98 1.56
CA SER A 280 -5.76 6.23 0.91
C SER A 280 -4.28 6.19 1.35
N SER A 281 -3.95 6.18 2.63
CA SER A 281 -2.75 5.45 3.10
C SER A 281 -2.86 5.38 4.61
N LEU A 282 -3.46 4.28 5.03
CA LEU A 282 -3.75 4.03 6.40
C LEU A 282 -2.59 3.26 7.04
N SER A 283 -2.55 3.35 8.34
CA SER A 283 -1.41 3.03 9.20
C SER A 283 -2.03 2.85 10.57
N PHE A 284 -1.56 1.88 11.33
CA PHE A 284 -2.30 1.29 12.44
C PHE A 284 -2.93 2.30 13.41
N TYR A 285 -2.20 3.35 13.76
CA TYR A 285 -2.67 4.39 14.67
C TYR A 285 -3.86 5.23 14.14
N LYS A 286 -3.89 5.58 12.85
CA LYS A 286 -5.01 6.36 12.26
C LYS A 286 -6.26 5.50 12.19
N GLU A 287 -6.10 4.22 11.90
CA GLU A 287 -7.20 3.27 11.82
C GLU A 287 -7.78 3.01 13.21
N GLU A 288 -6.95 2.80 14.23
CA GLU A 288 -7.39 2.70 15.63
C GLU A 288 -8.15 3.96 16.08
N LEU A 289 -7.69 5.16 15.70
CA LEU A 289 -8.40 6.42 15.97
C LEU A 289 -9.74 6.51 15.24
N ALA A 290 -9.81 6.01 14.01
CA ALA A 290 -11.03 5.94 13.21
C ALA A 290 -11.93 4.75 13.63
N ARG A 291 -11.45 3.89 14.53
CA ARG A 291 -12.03 2.57 14.87
C ARG A 291 -12.19 1.67 13.64
N GLU A 292 -11.31 1.85 12.66
CA GLU A 292 -11.19 1.02 11.48
C GLU A 292 -10.43 -0.25 11.86
N THR A 293 -11.09 -1.40 11.74
CA THR A 293 -10.49 -2.71 12.02
C THR A 293 -10.03 -3.44 10.76
N ASP A 294 -10.27 -2.84 9.59
CA ASP A 294 -9.97 -3.44 8.28
C ASP A 294 -8.52 -3.09 7.85
N ASN A 295 -7.57 -3.32 8.77
CA ASN A 295 -6.15 -3.05 8.55
C ASN A 295 -5.28 -4.28 8.79
N TYR A 296 -4.02 -4.22 8.32
CA TYR A 296 -3.12 -5.36 8.42
C TYR A 296 -2.95 -5.88 9.85
N ILE A 297 -2.74 -4.99 10.83
CA ILE A 297 -2.46 -5.37 12.21
C ILE A 297 -3.70 -6.01 12.87
N HIS A 298 -4.91 -5.48 12.65
CA HIS A 298 -6.15 -6.03 13.16
C HIS A 298 -6.55 -7.32 12.45
N MET A 299 -6.38 -7.38 11.12
CA MET A 299 -6.60 -8.61 10.36
C MET A 299 -5.65 -9.72 10.85
N ARG A 300 -4.37 -9.40 11.07
CA ARG A 300 -3.38 -10.32 11.62
C ARG A 300 -3.69 -10.71 13.07
N ALA A 301 -4.09 -9.75 13.91
CA ALA A 301 -4.51 -9.99 15.29
C ALA A 301 -5.72 -10.93 15.36
N SER A 302 -6.72 -10.73 14.49
CA SER A 302 -7.88 -11.59 14.36
C SER A 302 -7.49 -12.99 13.87
N ALA A 303 -6.69 -13.09 12.81
CA ALA A 303 -6.28 -14.38 12.28
C ALA A 303 -5.41 -15.19 13.26
N GLU A 304 -4.50 -14.52 13.99
CA GLU A 304 -3.60 -15.17 14.95
C GLU A 304 -4.18 -15.30 16.37
N GLN A 305 -5.37 -14.73 16.63
CA GLN A 305 -6.00 -14.69 17.95
C GLN A 305 -5.09 -14.04 19.01
N LYS A 306 -4.50 -12.89 18.67
CA LYS A 306 -3.61 -12.09 19.53
C LYS A 306 -4.13 -10.67 19.70
N PRO A 307 -3.77 -9.96 20.80
CA PRO A 307 -3.99 -8.53 20.89
C PRO A 307 -3.24 -7.76 19.79
N ALA A 308 -3.86 -6.73 19.21
CA ALA A 308 -3.24 -5.91 18.15
C ALA A 308 -1.92 -5.26 18.58
N ALA A 309 -1.81 -4.84 19.84
CA ALA A 309 -0.57 -4.33 20.42
C ALA A 309 0.58 -5.37 20.45
N THR A 310 0.26 -6.65 20.60
CA THR A 310 1.26 -7.73 20.50
C THR A 310 1.73 -7.89 19.06
N VAL A 311 0.80 -7.88 18.10
CA VAL A 311 1.14 -7.94 16.67
C VAL A 311 2.00 -6.75 16.25
N LEU A 312 1.71 -5.53 16.71
CA LEU A 312 2.54 -4.36 16.44
C LEU A 312 3.98 -4.52 16.97
N ARG A 313 4.14 -5.07 18.18
CA ARG A 313 5.48 -5.34 18.74
C ARG A 313 6.22 -6.43 17.96
N GLU A 314 5.53 -7.49 17.55
CA GLU A 314 6.10 -8.54 16.70
C GLU A 314 6.55 -7.95 15.36
N LEU A 315 5.72 -7.09 14.75
CA LEU A 315 6.04 -6.42 13.49
C LEU A 315 7.29 -5.52 13.61
N VAL A 316 7.46 -4.81 14.72
CA VAL A 316 8.69 -4.03 15.02
C VAL A 316 9.92 -4.93 14.99
N GLU A 317 9.88 -6.07 15.68
CA GLU A 317 11.02 -7.00 15.73
C GLU A 317 11.31 -7.64 14.36
N GLU A 318 10.26 -8.10 13.65
CA GLU A 318 10.36 -8.66 12.30
C GLU A 318 11.00 -7.68 11.31
N ASN A 319 10.61 -6.40 11.39
CA ASN A 319 11.15 -5.34 10.52
C ASN A 319 12.61 -5.02 10.83
N LEU A 320 12.98 -5.00 12.12
CA LEU A 320 14.37 -4.80 12.51
C LEU A 320 15.23 -5.99 12.09
N GLU A 321 14.77 -7.22 12.27
CA GLU A 321 15.47 -8.41 11.79
C GLU A 321 15.69 -8.35 10.28
N SER A 322 14.64 -8.02 9.53
CA SER A 322 14.68 -7.91 8.07
C SER A 322 15.64 -6.81 7.61
N TRP A 323 15.66 -5.66 8.29
CA TRP A 323 16.64 -4.60 8.04
C TRP A 323 18.09 -5.10 8.21
N HIS A 324 18.38 -5.89 9.25
CA HIS A 324 19.71 -6.47 9.45
C HIS A 324 20.07 -7.47 8.34
N LYS A 325 19.13 -8.33 7.93
CA LYS A 325 19.32 -9.28 6.82
C LYS A 325 19.58 -8.56 5.50
N ILE A 326 18.80 -7.53 5.18
CA ILE A 326 19.01 -6.69 3.99
C ILE A 326 20.43 -6.15 3.97
N LYS A 327 20.90 -5.58 5.09
CA LYS A 327 22.26 -5.06 5.19
C LYS A 327 23.34 -6.12 4.95
N GLN A 328 23.16 -7.33 5.51
CA GLN A 328 24.11 -8.44 5.33
C GLN A 328 24.11 -8.98 3.89
N LEU A 329 22.94 -9.20 3.30
CA LEU A 329 22.80 -9.64 1.91
C LEU A 329 23.37 -8.59 0.94
N ALA A 330 23.06 -7.31 1.18
CA ALA A 330 23.53 -6.22 0.33
C ALA A 330 25.05 -6.05 0.39
N ALA A 331 25.70 -6.32 1.53
CA ALA A 331 27.15 -6.17 1.70
C ALA A 331 27.99 -7.09 0.80
N VAL A 332 27.39 -8.13 0.22
CA VAL A 332 28.06 -9.06 -0.70
C VAL A 332 28.36 -8.40 -2.05
N GLN A 333 27.55 -7.42 -2.46
CA GLN A 333 27.66 -6.77 -3.77
C GLN A 333 27.95 -5.26 -3.62
N PRO A 334 29.02 -4.74 -4.26
CA PRO A 334 29.30 -3.30 -4.26
C PRO A 334 28.13 -2.46 -4.76
N GLY A 335 27.81 -1.37 -4.04
CA GLY A 335 26.74 -0.43 -4.42
C GLY A 335 25.33 -0.84 -3.97
N LEU A 336 25.10 -2.09 -3.56
CA LEU A 336 23.77 -2.57 -3.17
C LEU A 336 23.36 -2.08 -1.78
N VAL A 337 24.31 -1.94 -0.85
CA VAL A 337 24.05 -1.38 0.48
C VAL A 337 23.53 0.05 0.34
N GLU A 338 24.17 0.85 -0.51
CA GLU A 338 23.81 2.24 -0.75
C GLU A 338 22.39 2.35 -1.30
N ILE A 339 22.01 1.51 -2.28
CA ILE A 339 20.65 1.49 -2.83
C ILE A 339 19.63 1.11 -1.77
N CYS A 340 19.83 -0.02 -1.08
CA CYS A 340 18.87 -0.49 -0.09
C CYS A 340 18.72 0.50 1.07
N MET A 341 19.82 1.07 1.57
CA MET A 341 19.76 2.01 2.69
C MET A 341 19.22 3.37 2.26
N CYS A 342 19.54 3.84 1.05
CA CYS A 342 18.93 5.05 0.48
C CYS A 342 17.40 4.89 0.42
N TYR A 343 16.93 3.76 -0.11
CA TYR A 343 15.51 3.44 -0.15
C TYR A 343 14.88 3.40 1.23
N LEU A 344 15.41 2.61 2.16
CA LEU A 344 14.79 2.41 3.47
C LEU A 344 14.78 3.70 4.30
N MET A 345 15.89 4.45 4.35
CA MET A 345 15.95 5.71 5.10
C MET A 345 15.10 6.79 4.42
N GLY A 346 15.13 6.83 3.09
CA GLY A 346 14.28 7.72 2.30
C GLY A 346 12.80 7.41 2.45
N TYR A 347 12.42 6.13 2.58
CA TYR A 347 11.04 5.71 2.82
C TYR A 347 10.57 6.12 4.22
N VAL A 348 11.43 6.02 5.24
CA VAL A 348 11.14 6.60 6.57
C VAL A 348 10.99 8.12 6.50
N GLU A 349 11.90 8.83 5.82
CA GLU A 349 11.83 10.29 5.62
C GLU A 349 10.54 10.70 4.88
N PHE A 350 10.09 9.90 3.91
CA PHE A 350 8.81 10.12 3.24
C PHE A 350 7.64 10.13 4.25
N HIS A 351 7.61 9.18 5.19
CA HIS A 351 6.60 9.17 6.25
C HIS A 351 6.74 10.35 7.22
N PHE A 352 7.94 10.92 7.38
CA PHE A 352 8.13 12.18 8.11
C PHE A 352 7.60 13.41 7.37
N LYS A 353 7.91 13.54 6.07
CA LYS A 353 7.60 14.71 5.24
C LYS A 353 6.17 14.76 4.76
N ALA A 354 5.61 13.63 4.33
CA ALA A 354 4.28 13.60 3.80
C ALA A 354 3.29 13.94 4.92
N ARG A 355 2.68 15.13 4.80
CA ARG A 355 1.69 15.69 5.76
C ARG A 355 0.58 14.70 6.11
N ARG A 356 0.33 13.76 5.21
CA ARG A 356 -0.57 12.62 5.35
C ARG A 356 -0.30 11.72 6.55
N TYR A 357 0.96 11.53 6.94
CA TYR A 357 1.35 10.63 8.05
C TYR A 357 1.67 11.35 9.37
N ARG A 358 1.81 12.69 9.34
CA ARG A 358 1.93 13.56 10.53
C ARG A 358 2.95 13.11 11.61
N LEU A 359 4.05 12.46 11.19
CA LEU A 359 4.97 11.78 12.11
C LEU A 359 5.78 12.74 13.02
N HIS A 360 5.90 14.02 12.65
CA HIS A 360 6.52 15.08 13.47
C HIS A 360 5.90 15.24 14.87
N GLU A 361 4.68 14.75 15.08
CA GLU A 361 3.95 14.84 16.35
C GLU A 361 4.32 13.68 17.32
N VAL A 362 4.93 12.59 16.84
CA VAL A 362 5.32 11.42 17.65
C VAL A 362 6.72 11.58 18.27
N VAL A 363 7.64 12.20 17.53
CA VAL A 363 9.07 12.30 17.89
C VAL A 363 9.33 13.49 18.83
N GLY A 364 8.37 14.42 18.97
CA GLY A 364 8.57 15.67 19.69
C GLY A 364 9.40 16.65 18.87
N SER A 365 9.06 17.95 18.96
CA SER A 365 9.81 19.02 18.29
C SER A 365 11.26 18.98 18.74
N SER A 366 12.17 18.59 17.84
CA SER A 366 13.60 18.86 18.00
C SER A 366 13.94 20.10 17.19
#